data_AF-A0AAW9KN48-F1
#
_entry.id   AF-A0AAW9KN48-F1
#
_cell.length_a   1.000
_cell.length_b   1.000
_cell.length_c   1.000
_cell.angle_alpha   90.00
_cell.angle_beta   90.00
_cell.angle_gamma   90.00
#
_symmetry.space_group_name_H-M   'P 1'
#
loop_
_entity.id
_entity.type
_entity.pdbx_description
1 polymer ?
#
loop_
_entity_poly.entity_id
_entity_poly.type
_entity_poly.pdbx_seq_one_letter_code
_entity_poly.pdbx_strand_id
1 'polypeptide(L)'
;LSYNPFLDISLLKITPLTGRTHQIRLHLSSVGHRIVGEGLYGVIDENAREYLQLKRENNAPLLMLHAASLEFEFKGAIYQIAS
;
A
#
# COMPACT_ATOMS: atom_id res chain seq x y z
N LEU A 1 -8.04 -6.81 -10.62
CA LEU A 1 -7.28 -6.64 -11.88
C LEU A 1 -6.71 -7.98 -12.33
N SER A 2 -6.10 -8.76 -11.44
CA SER A 2 -5.67 -10.14 -11.71
C SER A 2 -5.40 -10.86 -10.39
N TYR A 3 -5.38 -12.20 -10.41
CA TYR A 3 -4.93 -13.06 -9.32
C TYR A 3 -3.82 -13.97 -9.84
N ASN A 4 -2.73 -14.10 -9.09
CA ASN A 4 -1.64 -15.01 -9.39
C ASN A 4 -1.69 -16.20 -8.40
N PRO A 5 -2.09 -17.40 -8.84
CA PRO A 5 -2.24 -18.56 -7.96
C PRO A 5 -0.91 -19.15 -7.48
N PHE A 6 0.20 -18.92 -8.19
CA PHE A 6 1.52 -19.45 -7.79
C PHE A 6 2.12 -18.69 -6.62
N LEU A 7 1.82 -17.39 -6.53
CA LEU A 7 2.31 -16.51 -5.46
C LEU A 7 1.22 -16.20 -4.42
N ASP A 8 -0.02 -16.62 -4.68
CA ASP A 8 -1.21 -16.29 -3.91
C ASP A 8 -1.38 -14.76 -3.66
N ILE A 9 -1.28 -13.97 -4.73
CA ILE A 9 -1.41 -12.50 -4.67
C ILE A 9 -2.44 -11.97 -5.66
N SER A 10 -3.14 -10.91 -5.26
CA SER A 10 -4.13 -10.22 -6.10
C SER A 10 -3.72 -8.78 -6.40
N LEU A 11 -3.84 -8.36 -7.66
CA LEU A 11 -3.67 -6.97 -8.07
C LEU A 11 -5.00 -6.21 -7.92
N LEU A 12 -4.98 -5.16 -7.10
CA LEU A 12 -6.15 -4.34 -6.76
C LEU A 12 -6.01 -2.92 -7.32
N LYS A 13 -7.13 -2.33 -7.73
CA LYS A 13 -7.26 -0.88 -7.97
C LYS A 13 -8.10 -0.32 -6.83
N ILE A 14 -7.57 0.65 -6.10
CA ILE A 14 -8.20 1.18 -4.88
C ILE A 14 -8.27 2.70 -4.98
N THR A 15 -9.45 3.26 -4.73
CA THR A 15 -9.69 4.69 -4.60
C THR A 15 -10.07 5.00 -3.15
N PRO A 16 -9.17 5.54 -2.32
CA PRO A 16 -9.51 5.88 -0.94
C PRO A 16 -10.46 7.09 -0.92
N LEU A 17 -11.55 6.98 -0.17
CA LEU A 17 -12.54 8.07 -0.03
C LEU A 17 -12.12 9.13 0.99
N THR A 18 -11.14 8.83 1.83
CA THR A 18 -10.56 9.75 2.81
C THR A 18 -9.03 9.69 2.73
N GLY A 19 -8.33 10.60 3.41
CA GLY A 19 -6.87 10.68 3.41
C GLY A 19 -6.20 10.25 4.73
N ARG A 20 -6.75 9.27 5.46
CA ARG A 20 -6.17 8.87 6.76
C ARG A 20 -4.79 8.24 6.59
N THR A 21 -3.89 8.49 7.53
CA THR A 21 -2.54 7.91 7.54
C THR A 21 -2.60 6.39 7.39
N HIS A 22 -1.89 5.87 6.38
CA HIS A 22 -1.80 4.44 6.07
C HIS A 22 -3.15 3.72 5.83
N GLN A 23 -4.21 4.45 5.44
CA GLN A 23 -5.57 3.90 5.35
C GLN A 23 -5.68 2.60 4.56
N ILE A 24 -5.12 2.55 3.35
CA ILE A 24 -5.18 1.36 2.48
C ILE A 24 -4.47 0.17 3.15
N ARG A 25 -3.29 0.41 3.74
CA ARG A 25 -2.46 -0.60 4.41
C ARG A 25 -3.19 -1.23 5.59
N LEU A 26 -3.77 -0.40 6.45
CA LEU A 26 -4.54 -0.82 7.62
C LEU A 26 -5.82 -1.59 7.24
N HIS A 27 -6.60 -1.06 6.30
CA HIS A 27 -7.82 -1.73 5.85
C HIS A 27 -7.53 -3.12 5.30
N LEU A 28 -6.58 -3.23 4.36
CA LEU A 28 -6.19 -4.50 3.76
C LEU A 28 -5.64 -5.49 4.80
N SER A 29 -4.86 -5.00 5.77
CA SER A 29 -4.41 -5.82 6.89
C SER A 29 -5.55 -6.31 7.79
N SER A 30 -6.54 -5.46 8.10
CA SER A 30 -7.66 -5.82 8.98
C SER A 30 -8.58 -6.90 8.41
N VAL A 31 -8.64 -7.02 7.08
CA VAL A 31 -9.40 -8.07 6.38
C VAL A 31 -8.56 -9.29 6.03
N GLY A 32 -7.32 -9.38 6.52
CA GLY A 32 -6.44 -10.53 6.32
C GLY A 32 -5.66 -10.55 4.99
N HIS A 33 -5.76 -9.51 4.16
CA HIS A 33 -5.13 -9.46 2.84
C HIS A 33 -4.10 -8.33 2.76
N ARG A 34 -2.98 -8.48 3.49
CA ARG A 34 -1.92 -7.46 3.57
C ARG A 34 -1.26 -7.19 2.22
N ILE A 35 -0.77 -5.97 2.04
CA ILE A 35 0.01 -5.58 0.85
C ILE A 35 1.36 -6.31 0.85
N VAL A 36 1.83 -6.73 -0.32
CA VAL A 36 3.15 -7.33 -0.47
C VAL A 36 4.24 -6.33 -0.05
N GLY A 37 5.16 -6.78 0.80
CA GLY A 37 6.19 -5.92 1.42
C GLY A 37 5.71 -5.19 2.68
N GLU A 38 4.49 -5.42 3.15
CA GLU A 38 4.00 -4.87 4.43
C GLU A 38 4.66 -5.55 5.63
N GLY A 39 5.46 -4.78 6.37
CA GLY A 39 6.12 -5.24 7.59
C GLY A 39 5.68 -4.53 8.87
N LEU A 40 4.69 -3.63 8.85
CA LEU A 40 4.21 -2.92 10.05
C LEU A 40 2.84 -3.38 10.54
N TYR A 41 1.90 -3.63 9.64
CA TYR A 41 0.51 -3.95 10.00
C TYR A 41 0.20 -5.43 9.84
N GLY A 42 -0.55 -5.99 10.80
CA GLY A 42 -0.95 -7.40 10.81
C GLY A 42 0.23 -8.37 10.88
N VAL A 43 1.31 -7.95 11.54
CA VAL A 43 2.47 -8.76 11.92
C VAL A 43 2.61 -8.79 13.43
N ILE A 44 3.36 -9.75 13.95
CA ILE A 44 3.81 -9.73 15.34
C ILE A 44 4.86 -8.62 15.56
N ASP A 45 4.98 -8.15 16.79
CA ASP A 45 5.86 -7.03 17.17
C ASP A 45 7.34 -7.25 16.79
N GLU A 46 7.81 -8.50 16.88
CA GLU A 46 9.19 -8.86 16.52
C GLU A 46 9.46 -8.59 15.03
N ASN A 47 8.57 -9.05 14.16
CA ASN A 47 8.67 -8.81 12.72
C ASN A 47 8.56 -7.31 12.38
N ALA A 48 7.74 -6.56 13.12
CA ALA A 48 7.64 -5.12 12.93
C ALA A 48 8.95 -4.39 13.28
N ARG A 49 9.62 -4.81 14.37
CA ARG A 49 10.92 -4.28 14.78
C ARG A 49 12.00 -4.62 13.76
N GLU A 50 12.03 -5.85 13.28
CA GLU A 50 12.95 -6.30 12.23
C GLU A 50 12.76 -5.48 10.95
N TYR A 51 11.52 -5.32 10.49
CA TYR A 51 11.21 -4.48 9.34
C TYR A 51 11.69 -3.03 9.52
N LEU A 52 11.47 -2.44 10.70
CA LEU A 52 11.95 -1.08 11.00
C LEU A 52 13.47 -0.98 10.97
N GLN A 53 14.18 -2.02 11.44
CA GLN A 53 15.64 -2.07 11.35
C GLN A 53 16.10 -2.14 9.88
N LEU A 54 15.55 -3.06 9.09
CA LEU A 54 15.82 -3.16 7.65
C LEU A 54 15.50 -1.84 6.93
N LYS A 55 14.45 -1.13 7.33
CA LYS A 55 14.07 0.17 6.76
C LYS A 55 15.15 1.24 7.00
N ARG A 56 15.78 1.24 8.18
CA ARG A 56 16.88 2.17 8.52
C ARG A 56 18.15 1.86 7.74
N GLU A 57 18.35 0.59 7.41
CA GLU A 57 19.48 0.09 6.61
C GLU A 57 19.21 0.16 5.10
N ASN A 58 18.06 0.69 4.66
CA ASN A 58 17.60 0.69 3.27
C ASN A 58 17.46 -0.70 2.63
N ASN A 59 17.32 -1.74 3.45
CA ASN A 59 17.18 -3.15 3.03
C ASN A 59 15.75 -3.69 3.18
N ALA A 60 14.80 -2.86 3.59
CA ALA A 60 13.41 -3.28 3.70
C ALA A 60 12.78 -3.55 2.32
N PRO A 61 11.90 -4.55 2.19
CA PRO A 61 11.18 -4.81 0.96
C PRO A 61 10.38 -3.58 0.53
N LEU A 62 10.28 -3.36 -0.78
CA LEU A 62 9.42 -2.33 -1.35
C LEU A 62 7.96 -2.67 -1.04
N LEU A 63 7.24 -1.69 -0.54
CA LEU A 63 5.80 -1.79 -0.39
C LEU A 63 5.16 -1.71 -1.79
N MET A 64 4.44 -2.76 -2.19
CA MET A 64 3.76 -2.84 -3.49
C MET A 64 2.44 -2.03 -3.47
N LEU A 65 2.55 -0.74 -3.15
CA LEU A 65 1.47 0.23 -3.15
C LEU A 65 1.91 1.43 -3.98
N HIS A 66 1.20 1.67 -5.08
CA HIS A 66 1.53 2.72 -6.04
C HIS A 66 0.33 3.64 -6.25
N ALA A 67 0.58 4.95 -6.20
CA ALA A 67 -0.41 5.96 -6.55
C ALA A 67 -0.47 6.09 -8.08
N ALA A 68 -1.26 5.23 -8.72
CA ALA A 68 -1.32 5.13 -10.19
C ALA A 68 -2.03 6.32 -10.87
N SER A 69 -2.88 7.05 -10.14
CA SER A 69 -3.57 8.22 -10.69
C SER A 69 -3.99 9.21 -9.61
N LEU A 70 -4.02 10.49 -9.96
CA LEU A 70 -4.55 11.58 -9.15
C LEU A 70 -5.38 12.51 -10.04
N GLU A 71 -6.61 12.81 -9.59
CA GLU A 71 -7.49 13.77 -10.25
C GLU A 71 -7.92 14.84 -9.23
N PHE A 72 -7.86 16.11 -9.62
CA PHE A 72 -8.32 17.22 -8.79
C PHE A 72 -8.67 18.45 -9.64
N GLU A 73 -9.56 19.29 -9.11
CA GLU A 73 -9.81 20.62 -9.66
C GLU A 73 -8.91 21.65 -8.98
N PHE A 74 -8.29 22.53 -9.76
CA PHE A 74 -7.55 23.67 -9.24
C PHE A 74 -7.74 24.88 -10.16
N LYS A 75 -8.19 26.01 -9.57
CA LYS A 75 -8.47 27.27 -10.28
C LYS A 75 -9.40 27.11 -11.51
N GLY A 76 -10.42 26.26 -11.39
CA GLY A 76 -11.40 26.00 -12.45
C GLY A 76 -10.91 25.11 -13.59
N ALA A 77 -9.71 24.53 -13.48
CA ALA A 77 -9.18 23.55 -14.42
C ALA A 77 -9.11 22.16 -13.76
N ILE A 78 -9.46 21.12 -14.52
CA ILE A 78 -9.36 19.72 -14.09
C ILE A 78 -7.97 19.20 -14.45
N TYR A 79 -7.28 18.67 -13.45
CA TYR A 79 -5.97 18.01 -13.59
C TYR A 79 -6.14 16.51 -13.46
N GLN A 80 -5.60 15.77 -14.43
CA GLN A 80 -5.53 14.31 -14.41
C GLN A 80 -4.08 13.89 -14.60
N ILE A 81 -3.53 13.21 -13.60
CA ILE A 81 -2.15 12.72 -13.59
C ILE A 81 -2.24 11.20 -13.46
N ALA A 82 -1.55 10.47 -14.33
CA ALA A 82 -1.44 9.02 -14.28
C ALA A 82 0.02 8.60 -14.52
N SER A 83 0.41 7.47 -13.91
CA SER A 83 1.76 6.89 -14.01
C SER A 83 1.72 5.43 -14.45
#